data_AF-A0A381FBU5-F1
#
_entry.id   AF-A0A381FBU5-F1
#
_cell.length_a   1.000
_cell.length_b   1.000
_cell.length_c   1.000
_cell.angle_alpha   90.00
_cell.angle_beta   90.00
_cell.angle_gamma   90.00
#
_symmetry.space_group_name_H-M   'P 1'
#
loop_
_entity.id
_entity.type
_entity.pdbx_description
1 polymer ?
#
loop_
_entity_poly.entity_id
_entity_poly.type
_entity_poly.pdbx_seq_one_letter_code
_entity_poly.pdbx_strand_id
1 'polypeptide(L)'
;MANNNKSIYSALAANLLIALTKFIAGAYTNSSSMISEGIHSTVDTTNQLLLLYGLKRSKKAADQSHPFGYGKELYFWSFVVSILIFGWVVLYQSTRVLHTLENQK
;
A
#
# COMPACT_ATOMS: atom_id res chain seq x y z
N MET A 1 -16.04 2.38 20.30
CA MET A 1 -15.21 2.41 19.08
C MET A 1 -13.79 2.73 19.50
N ALA A 2 -12.87 1.76 19.47
CA ALA A 2 -11.53 1.90 20.04
C ALA A 2 -10.74 3.04 19.38
N ASN A 3 -10.19 3.94 20.19
CA ASN A 3 -9.30 5.02 19.77
C ASN A 3 -7.94 4.42 19.33
N ASN A 4 -7.89 3.85 18.13
CA ASN A 4 -6.78 2.99 17.69
C ASN A 4 -5.97 3.59 16.53
N ASN A 5 -5.79 4.93 16.50
CA ASN A 5 -4.77 5.52 15.62
C ASN A 5 -3.39 4.84 15.83
N LYS A 6 -3.10 4.39 17.07
CA LYS A 6 -1.90 3.61 17.42
C LYS A 6 -1.74 2.32 16.60
N SER A 7 -2.82 1.62 16.28
CA SER A 7 -2.75 0.36 15.52
C SER A 7 -2.32 0.60 14.08
N ILE A 8 -2.75 1.72 13.48
CA ILE A 8 -2.37 2.06 12.11
C ILE A 8 -0.90 2.54 12.07
N TYR A 9 -0.48 3.34 13.06
CA TYR A 9 0.93 3.72 13.18
C TYR A 9 1.85 2.53 13.48
N SER A 10 1.42 1.57 14.30
CA SER A 10 2.21 0.35 14.56
C SER A 10 2.32 -0.53 13.33
N ALA A 11 1.23 -0.67 12.56
CA ALA A 11 1.25 -1.44 11.31
C ALA A 11 2.16 -0.79 10.26
N LEU A 12 2.16 0.55 10.19
CA LEU A 12 3.04 1.30 9.29
C LEU A 12 4.52 1.14 9.67
N ALA A 13 4.84 1.24 10.97
CA ALA A 13 6.20 1.03 11.45
C ALA A 13 6.69 -0.40 11.18
N ALA A 14 5.83 -1.40 11.37
CA ALA A 14 6.14 -2.80 11.07
C ALA A 14 6.41 -3.02 9.57
N ASN A 15 5.54 -2.50 8.69
CA ASN A 15 5.70 -2.62 7.24
C ASN A 15 6.98 -1.93 6.72
N LEU A 16 7.33 -0.77 7.28
CA LEU A 16 8.61 -0.12 6.98
C LEU A 16 9.81 -0.97 7.40
N LEU A 17 9.79 -1.54 8.61
CA LEU A 17 10.88 -2.36 9.12
C LEU A 17 11.08 -3.63 8.25
N ILE A 18 9.99 -4.26 7.84
CA ILE A 18 9.99 -5.41 6.93
C ILE A 18 10.55 -5.02 5.57
N ALA A 19 10.10 -3.89 5.00
CA ALA A 19 10.61 -3.41 3.71
C ALA A 19 12.12 -3.16 3.75
N LEU A 20 12.61 -2.43 4.77
CA LEU A 20 14.04 -2.21 5.00
C LEU A 20 14.83 -3.51 5.10
N THR A 21 14.34 -4.46 5.90
CA THR A 21 14.98 -5.76 6.08
C THR A 21 15.08 -6.51 4.75
N LYS A 22 14.02 -6.53 3.94
CA LYS A 22 13.99 -7.19 2.63
C LYS A 22 14.94 -6.52 1.63
N PHE A 23 15.02 -5.19 1.61
CA PHE A 23 15.96 -4.47 0.75
C PHE A 23 17.41 -4.75 1.12
N ILE A 24 17.74 -4.73 2.42
CA ILE A 24 19.09 -5.04 2.91
C ILE A 24 19.44 -6.49 2.60
N ALA A 25 18.53 -7.42 2.88
CA ALA A 25 18.72 -8.84 2.57
C ALA A 25 18.87 -9.06 1.05
N GLY A 26 18.08 -8.38 0.23
CA GLY A 26 18.15 -8.46 -1.24
C GLY A 26 19.45 -7.92 -1.81
N ALA A 27 19.95 -6.81 -1.28
CA ALA A 27 21.25 -6.25 -1.64
C ALA A 27 22.41 -7.18 -1.22
N TYR A 28 22.32 -7.79 -0.04
CA TYR A 28 23.34 -8.71 0.45
C TYR A 28 23.35 -10.05 -0.31
N THR A 29 22.16 -10.58 -0.64
CA THR A 29 22.02 -11.85 -1.36
C THR A 29 22.12 -11.74 -2.88
N ASN A 30 22.13 -10.52 -3.44
CA ASN A 30 22.02 -10.25 -4.88
C ASN A 30 20.85 -10.99 -5.55
N SER A 31 19.75 -11.21 -4.82
CA SER A 31 18.60 -11.96 -5.31
C SER A 31 17.54 -11.03 -5.90
N SER A 32 17.28 -11.17 -7.21
CA SER A 32 16.20 -10.46 -7.90
C SER A 32 14.82 -10.77 -7.29
N SER A 33 14.62 -11.99 -6.78
CA SER A 33 13.38 -12.38 -6.11
C SER A 33 13.21 -11.65 -4.78
N MET A 34 14.29 -11.50 -4.00
CA MET A 34 14.24 -10.81 -2.71
C MET A 34 14.04 -9.29 -2.87
N ILE A 35 14.66 -8.70 -3.90
CA ILE A 35 14.43 -7.29 -4.28
C ILE A 35 12.96 -7.08 -4.68
N SER A 36 12.37 -7.99 -5.46
CA SER A 36 10.94 -7.94 -5.86
C SER A 36 10.01 -8.01 -4.65
N GLU A 37 10.35 -8.85 -3.66
CA GLU A 37 9.65 -8.92 -2.37
C GLU A 37 9.80 -7.63 -1.54
N GLY A 38 10.94 -6.95 -1.65
CA GLY A 38 11.18 -5.62 -1.05
C GLY A 38 10.29 -4.55 -1.67
N ILE A 39 10.19 -4.50 -3.00
CA ILE A 39 9.32 -3.58 -3.74
C ILE A 39 7.85 -3.79 -3.35
N HIS A 40 7.40 -5.04 -3.24
CA HIS A 40 6.05 -5.36 -2.76
C HIS A 40 5.77 -4.74 -1.38
N SER A 41 6.70 -4.92 -0.43
CA SER A 41 6.58 -4.36 0.92
C SER A 41 6.56 -2.82 0.92
N THR A 42 7.23 -2.17 -0.03
CA THR A 42 7.17 -0.71 -0.22
C THR A 42 5.80 -0.27 -0.73
N VAL A 43 5.23 -0.96 -1.72
CA VAL A 43 3.90 -0.66 -2.26
C VAL A 43 2.83 -0.76 -1.16
N ASP A 44 2.91 -1.78 -0.31
CA ASP A 44 2.01 -1.92 0.85
C ASP A 44 2.16 -0.78 1.86
N THR A 45 3.38 -0.33 2.12
CA THR A 45 3.64 0.83 2.99
C THR A 45 3.03 2.11 2.40
N THR A 46 3.15 2.31 1.08
CA THR A 46 2.54 3.45 0.38
C THR A 46 1.01 3.41 0.46
N ASN A 47 0.40 2.23 0.26
CA ASN A 47 -1.05 2.07 0.38
C ASN A 47 -1.54 2.40 1.79
N GLN A 48 -0.79 1.99 2.82
CA GLN A 48 -1.12 2.28 4.21
C GLN A 48 -0.98 3.78 4.55
N LEU A 49 0.01 4.46 3.98
CA LEU A 49 0.15 5.92 4.06
C LEU A 49 -1.03 6.65 3.40
N LEU A 50 -1.50 6.18 2.25
CA LEU A 50 -2.67 6.75 1.55
C LEU A 50 -3.95 6.60 2.38
N LEU A 51 -4.17 5.45 3.02
CA LEU A 51 -5.29 5.27 3.94
C LEU A 51 -5.21 6.18 5.16
N LEU A 52 -4.01 6.33 5.75
CA LEU A 52 -3.79 7.28 6.84
C LEU A 52 -4.07 8.73 6.42
N TYR A 53 -3.66 9.10 5.21
CA TYR A 53 -3.96 10.41 4.64
C TYR A 53 -5.47 10.61 4.48
N GLY A 54 -6.18 9.62 3.93
CA GLY A 54 -7.64 9.64 3.81
C GLY A 54 -8.35 9.74 5.15
N LEU A 55 -7.88 9.02 6.17
CA LEU A 55 -8.37 9.11 7.55
C LEU A 55 -8.12 10.48 8.17
N LYS A 56 -6.96 11.10 7.90
CA LYS A 56 -6.66 12.45 8.39
C LYS A 56 -7.57 13.47 7.73
N ARG A 57 -7.84 13.32 6.43
CA ARG A 57 -8.70 14.25 5.69
C ARG A 57 -10.18 14.07 6.04
N SER A 58 -10.63 12.83 6.25
CA SER A 58 -12.01 12.54 6.65
C SER A 58 -12.38 13.07 8.04
N LYS A 59 -11.38 13.32 8.91
CA LYS A 59 -11.55 13.94 10.23
C LYS A 59 -11.57 15.47 10.19
N LYS A 60 -11.40 16.10 9.02
CA LYS A 60 -11.49 17.56 8.87
C LYS A 60 -12.92 18.01 9.18
N ALA A 61 -13.04 19.06 10.00
CA ALA A 61 -14.33 19.67 10.34
C ALA A 61 -15.03 20.24 9.09
N ALA A 62 -16.36 20.31 9.14
CA ALA A 62 -17.17 20.90 8.07
C ALA A 62 -16.75 22.35 7.80
N ASP A 63 -16.68 22.73 6.53
CA ASP A 63 -16.45 24.10 6.10
C ASP A 63 -17.56 24.54 5.14
N GLN A 64 -17.54 25.81 4.71
CA GLN A 64 -18.58 26.35 3.83
C GLN A 64 -18.68 25.62 2.47
N SER A 65 -17.61 24.96 2.02
CA SER A 65 -17.61 24.14 0.80
C SER A 65 -18.17 22.73 1.02
N HIS A 66 -18.04 22.20 2.23
CA HIS A 66 -18.53 20.88 2.64
C HIS A 66 -19.35 20.97 3.93
N PRO A 67 -20.61 21.44 3.86
CA PRO A 67 -21.48 21.63 5.03
C PRO A 67 -21.81 20.33 5.76
N PHE A 68 -21.72 19.17 5.07
CA PHE A 68 -21.90 17.84 5.67
C PHE A 68 -20.60 17.23 6.23
N GLY A 69 -19.47 17.94 6.17
CA GLY A 69 -18.16 17.47 6.60
C GLY A 69 -17.45 16.56 5.59
N TYR A 70 -16.23 16.16 5.94
CA TYR A 70 -15.32 15.43 5.07
C TYR A 70 -15.33 13.90 5.27
N GLY A 71 -16.24 13.37 6.07
CA GLY A 71 -16.27 11.95 6.43
C GLY A 71 -16.28 10.98 5.24
N LYS A 72 -16.85 11.40 4.10
CA LYS A 72 -16.91 10.58 2.88
C LYS A 72 -15.58 10.41 2.15
N GLU A 73 -14.60 11.28 2.41
CA GLU A 73 -13.29 11.18 1.75
C GLU A 73 -12.55 9.90 2.10
N LEU A 74 -12.81 9.29 3.27
CA LEU A 74 -12.23 8.00 3.60
C LEU A 74 -12.63 6.92 2.60
N TYR A 75 -13.88 6.92 2.13
CA TYR A 75 -14.34 5.96 1.12
C TYR A 75 -13.69 6.23 -0.23
N PHE A 76 -13.50 7.50 -0.59
CA PHE A 76 -12.78 7.88 -1.80
C PHE A 76 -11.32 7.40 -1.77
N TRP A 77 -10.60 7.66 -0.68
CA TRP A 77 -9.21 7.21 -0.53
C TRP A 77 -9.10 5.69 -0.45
N SER A 78 -10.04 5.01 0.22
CA SER A 78 -10.11 3.54 0.23
C SER A 78 -10.33 2.97 -1.17
N PHE A 79 -11.20 3.60 -1.97
CA PHE A 79 -11.44 3.20 -3.35
C PHE A 79 -10.20 3.37 -4.23
N VAL A 80 -9.47 4.48 -4.09
CA VAL A 80 -8.19 4.71 -4.79
C VAL A 80 -7.19 3.61 -4.43
N VAL A 81 -7.05 3.28 -3.14
CA VAL A 81 -6.17 2.21 -2.69
C VAL A 81 -6.57 0.85 -3.25
N SER A 82 -7.87 0.54 -3.33
CA SER A 82 -8.35 -0.70 -3.97
C SER A 82 -7.94 -0.77 -5.44
N ILE A 83 -8.09 0.31 -6.22
CA ILE A 83 -7.64 0.34 -7.62
C ILE A 83 -6.13 0.10 -7.73
N LEU A 84 -5.34 0.73 -6.85
CA LEU A 84 -3.88 0.58 -6.85
C LEU A 84 -3.43 -0.86 -6.58
N ILE A 85 -4.02 -1.51 -5.56
CA ILE A 85 -3.71 -2.91 -5.21
C ILE A 85 -4.11 -3.84 -6.36
N PHE A 86 -5.34 -3.71 -6.86
CA PHE A 86 -5.81 -4.57 -7.95
C PHE A 86 -5.00 -4.35 -9.23
N GLY A 87 -4.69 -3.11 -9.58
CA GLY A 87 -3.87 -2.78 -10.75
C GLY A 87 -2.48 -3.39 -10.63
N TRP A 88 -1.83 -3.26 -9.47
CA TRP A 88 -0.50 -3.84 -9.23
C TRP A 88 -0.51 -5.36 -9.35
N VAL A 89 -1.48 -6.04 -8.74
CA VAL A 89 -1.61 -7.50 -8.80
C VAL A 89 -1.81 -7.97 -10.25
N VAL A 90 -2.69 -7.31 -11.01
CA VAL A 90 -2.93 -7.66 -12.41
C VAL A 90 -1.67 -7.50 -13.25
N LEU A 91 -0.94 -6.40 -13.09
CA LEU A 91 0.30 -6.15 -13.83
C LEU A 91 1.38 -7.18 -13.48
N TYR A 92 1.57 -7.46 -12.20
CA TYR A 92 2.56 -8.44 -11.73
C TYR A 92 2.22 -9.87 -12.17
N GLN A 93 0.94 -10.25 -12.12
CA GLN A 93 0.51 -11.57 -12.55
C GLN A 93 0.63 -11.73 -14.07
N SER A 94 0.37 -10.65 -14.84
CA SER A 94 0.46 -10.65 -16.30
C SER A 94 1.89 -10.93 -16.78
N THR A 95 2.90 -10.28 -16.20
CA THR A 95 4.31 -10.51 -16.58
C THR A 95 4.77 -11.93 -16.22
N ARG A 96 4.35 -12.45 -15.06
CA ARG A 96 4.57 -13.85 -14.66
C ARG A 96 4.00 -14.86 -15.65
N VAL A 97 2.76 -14.65 -16.11
CA VAL A 97 2.10 -15.54 -17.07
C VAL A 97 2.82 -15.52 -18.42
N LEU A 98 3.20 -14.35 -18.94
CA LEU A 98 3.92 -14.22 -20.20
C LEU A 98 5.27 -14.95 -20.17
N HIS A 99 6.06 -14.78 -19.12
CA HIS A 99 7.33 -15.50 -18.95
C HIS A 99 7.14 -17.03 -18.79
N THR A 100 6.02 -17.47 -18.24
CA THR A 100 5.71 -18.91 -18.11
C THR A 100 5.38 -19.51 -19.47
N LEU A 101 4.67 -18.78 -20.33
CA LEU A 101 4.32 -19.24 -21.68
C LEU A 101 5.52 -19.23 -22.63
N GLU A 102 6.46 -18.31 -22.45
CA GLU A 102 7.70 -18.25 -23.25
C GLU A 102 8.66 -19.41 -22.93
N ASN A 103 8.76 -19.83 -21.67
CA ASN A 103 9.57 -20.99 -21.24
C ASN A 103 8.93 -22.37 -21.53
N GLN A 104 7.74 -22.40 -22.13
CA GLN A 104 7.05 -23.63 -22.53
C GLN A 104 7.12 -23.89 -24.06
N LYS A 105 7.79 -23.02 -24.83
CA LYS A 105 8.13 -23.22 -26.24
C LYS A 105 9.59 -23.61 -26.39
#